data_AF-A0A820IEQ9-F1
#
_entry.id   AF-A0A820IEQ9-F1
#
_cell.length_a   1.000
_cell.length_b   1.000
_cell.length_c   1.000
_cell.angle_alpha   90.00
_cell.angle_beta   90.00
_cell.angle_gamma   90.00
#
_symmetry.space_group_name_H-M   'P 1'
#
loop_
_entity.id
_entity.type
_entity.pdbx_description
1 polymer ?
#
loop_
_entity_poly.entity_id
_entity_poly.type
_entity_poly.pdbx_seq_one_letter_code
_entity_poly.pdbx_strand_id
1 'polypeptide(L)'
;HPAQMTTLLYGQTLLPLFKKELTPSSNDSYNQIATKTTIVTQMEKQIDGINATCNSLQKDKNLLLKRADAEMLNQLKQTGRSTADSPVIRNCETLVLSWITTIENVLQDIFGEDSTHPSLGPLSEIDRWARKQRLINNLLEQLKSKECKAVIGALITSKSKVIRKWKAIDVS
;
A
#
# COMPACT_ATOMS: atom_id res chain seq x y z
N HIS A 1 7.45 7.10 7.89
CA HIS A 1 6.11 7.71 7.74
C HIS A 1 5.53 7.97 9.12
N PRO A 2 4.84 9.09 9.39
CA PRO A 2 4.37 9.46 10.74
C PRO A 2 3.45 8.41 11.40
N ALA A 3 2.63 7.70 10.61
CA ALA A 3 1.79 6.60 11.11
C ALA A 3 2.61 5.38 11.60
N GLN A 4 3.64 4.94 10.86
CA GLN A 4 4.52 3.85 11.31
C GLN A 4 5.35 4.25 12.53
N MET A 5 5.75 5.53 12.60
CA MET A 5 6.51 6.06 13.73
C MET A 5 5.66 6.12 15.01
N THR A 6 4.37 6.44 14.91
CA THR A 6 3.44 6.40 16.05
C THR A 6 3.14 4.98 16.51
N THR A 7 2.98 4.02 15.60
CA THR A 7 2.84 2.60 15.94
C THR A 7 4.07 2.04 16.64
N LEU A 8 5.28 2.35 16.12
CA LEU A 8 6.54 1.93 16.74
C LEU A 8 6.73 2.57 18.12
N LEU A 9 6.49 3.88 18.24
CA LEU A 9 6.60 4.61 19.50
C LEU A 9 5.62 4.07 20.56
N TYR A 10 4.37 3.84 20.17
CA TYR A 10 3.35 3.40 21.12
C TYR A 10 3.50 1.92 21.49
N GLY A 11 3.72 1.04 20.50
CA GLY A 11 3.83 -0.41 20.71
C GLY A 11 5.16 -0.88 21.28
N GLN A 12 6.29 -0.31 20.84
CA GLN A 12 7.62 -0.76 21.27
C GLN A 12 8.19 0.05 22.43
N THR A 13 7.74 1.29 22.62
CA THR A 13 8.29 2.17 23.65
C THR A 13 7.32 2.39 24.80
N LEU A 14 6.08 2.81 24.52
CA LEU A 14 5.12 3.17 25.58
C LEU A 14 4.48 1.95 26.23
N LEU A 15 4.06 0.93 25.48
CA LEU A 15 3.41 -0.26 26.04
C LEU A 15 4.29 -0.99 27.08
N PRO A 16 5.60 -1.25 26.83
CA PRO A 16 6.45 -1.87 27.86
C PRO A 16 6.60 -1.02 29.12
N LEU A 17 6.63 0.31 28.99
CA LEU A 17 6.69 1.23 30.12
C LEU A 17 5.40 1.20 30.94
N PHE A 18 4.23 1.25 30.28
CA PHE A 18 2.94 1.14 30.95
C PHE A 18 2.75 -0.23 31.60
N LYS A 19 3.16 -1.32 30.95
CA LYS A 19 3.13 -2.66 31.55
C LYS A 19 3.97 -2.74 32.82
N LYS A 20 5.17 -2.15 32.81
CA LYS A 20 6.05 -2.09 33.98
C LYS A 20 5.43 -1.30 35.13
N GLU A 21 4.70 -0.22 34.83
CA GLU A 21 4.03 0.58 35.86
C GLU A 21 2.74 -0.11 36.39
N LEU A 22 2.06 -0.87 35.52
CA LEU A 22 0.80 -1.56 35.82
C LEU A 22 1.01 -3.02 36.23
N THR A 23 2.24 -3.50 36.41
CA THR A 23 2.48 -4.85 36.93
C THR A 23 1.86 -4.99 38.33
N PRO A 24 1.04 -6.02 38.58
CA PRO A 24 0.50 -6.30 39.90
C PRO A 24 1.63 -6.46 40.94
N SER A 25 1.51 -5.76 42.06
CA SER A 25 2.41 -5.83 43.21
C SER A 25 1.79 -6.68 44.32
N SER A 26 2.63 -7.26 45.19
CA SER A 26 2.18 -8.02 46.36
C SER A 26 1.32 -7.21 47.33
N ASN A 27 1.33 -5.88 47.25
CA ASN A 27 0.52 -4.98 48.07
C ASN A 27 -0.81 -4.58 47.42
N ASP A 28 -1.08 -4.98 46.17
CA ASP A 28 -2.30 -4.62 45.48
C ASP A 28 -3.50 -5.45 45.99
N SER A 29 -4.62 -4.79 46.26
CA SER A 29 -5.90 -5.47 46.51
C SER A 29 -6.39 -6.19 45.24
N TYR A 30 -7.17 -7.26 45.39
CA TYR A 30 -7.78 -8.01 44.29
C TYR A 30 -8.45 -7.10 43.23
N ASN A 31 -9.20 -6.08 43.66
CA ASN A 31 -9.85 -5.14 42.76
C ASN A 31 -8.86 -4.27 41.97
N GLN A 32 -7.71 -3.92 42.58
CA GLN A 32 -6.65 -3.18 41.92
C GLN A 32 -5.94 -4.05 40.88
N ILE A 33 -5.67 -5.32 41.20
CA ILE A 33 -5.10 -6.29 40.27
C ILE A 33 -6.03 -6.47 39.06
N ALA A 34 -7.32 -6.71 39.29
CA ALA A 34 -8.30 -6.88 38.22
C ALA A 34 -8.40 -5.65 37.30
N THR A 35 -8.35 -4.45 37.89
CA THR A 35 -8.38 -3.18 37.14
C THR A 35 -7.11 -3.01 36.30
N LYS A 36 -5.93 -3.22 36.88
CA LYS A 36 -4.63 -3.14 36.17
C LYS A 36 -4.58 -4.13 35.00
N THR A 37 -5.00 -5.37 35.21
CA THR A 37 -5.09 -6.39 34.16
C THR A 37 -6.05 -5.96 33.04
N THR A 38 -7.24 -5.45 33.38
CA THR A 38 -8.22 -4.99 32.39
C THR A 38 -7.68 -3.85 31.52
N ILE A 39 -6.99 -2.89 32.13
CA ILE A 39 -6.37 -1.77 31.40
C ILE A 39 -5.30 -2.28 30.44
N VAL A 40 -4.42 -3.17 30.88
CA VAL A 40 -3.37 -3.75 30.03
C VAL A 40 -3.98 -4.49 28.85
N THR A 41 -4.97 -5.36 29.08
CA THR A 41 -5.65 -6.10 28.01
C THR A 41 -6.35 -5.16 27.02
N GLN A 42 -6.98 -4.09 27.50
CA GLN A 42 -7.62 -3.11 26.63
C GLN A 42 -6.59 -2.35 25.77
N MET A 43 -5.43 -1.99 26.33
CA MET A 43 -4.34 -1.35 25.58
C MET A 43 -3.78 -2.28 24.50
N GLU A 44 -3.57 -3.57 24.79
CA GLU A 44 -3.13 -4.57 23.81
C GLU A 44 -4.12 -4.66 22.65
N LYS A 45 -5.42 -4.76 22.95
CA LYS A 45 -6.47 -4.81 21.93
C LYS A 45 -6.50 -3.55 21.06
N GLN A 46 -6.27 -2.37 21.62
CA GLN A 46 -6.20 -1.13 20.85
C GLN A 46 -4.97 -1.11 19.93
N ILE A 47 -3.83 -1.61 20.40
CA ILE A 47 -2.59 -1.70 19.60
C ILE A 47 -2.80 -2.66 18.43
N ASP A 48 -3.42 -3.82 18.66
CA ASP A 48 -3.73 -4.76 17.60
C ASP A 48 -4.69 -4.15 16.56
N GLY A 49 -5.70 -3.41 17.01
CA GLY A 49 -6.62 -2.68 16.13
C GLY A 49 -5.93 -1.60 15.30
N ILE A 50 -5.04 -0.81 15.91
CA ILE A 50 -4.25 0.21 15.21
C ILE A 50 -3.29 -0.44 14.22
N ASN A 51 -2.58 -1.50 14.62
CA ASN A 51 -1.69 -2.27 13.75
C ASN A 51 -2.43 -2.82 12.53
N ALA A 52 -3.59 -3.44 12.75
CA ALA A 52 -4.43 -3.95 11.67
C ALA A 52 -4.86 -2.82 10.71
N THR A 53 -5.28 -1.68 11.26
CA THR A 53 -5.68 -0.51 10.46
C THR A 53 -4.50 0.09 9.68
N CYS A 54 -3.35 0.27 10.31
CA CYS A 54 -2.13 0.78 9.67
C CYS A 54 -1.63 -0.17 8.58
N ASN A 55 -1.66 -1.48 8.82
CA ASN A 55 -1.30 -2.49 7.83
C ASN A 55 -2.28 -2.48 6.65
N SER A 56 -3.58 -2.32 6.90
CA SER A 56 -4.60 -2.17 5.85
C SER A 56 -4.36 -0.91 5.02
N LEU A 57 -4.13 0.24 5.65
CA LEU A 57 -3.86 1.51 4.94
C LEU A 57 -2.54 1.46 4.16
N GLN A 58 -1.53 0.77 4.69
CA GLN A 58 -0.27 0.56 4.00
C GLN A 58 -0.43 -0.39 2.81
N LYS A 59 -1.27 -1.44 2.95
CA LYS A 59 -1.67 -2.31 1.85
C LYS A 59 -2.34 -1.48 0.75
N ASP A 60 -3.33 -0.66 1.08
CA ASP A 60 -4.02 0.22 0.11
C ASP A 60 -3.05 1.18 -0.61
N LYS A 61 -2.03 1.69 0.08
CA LYS A 61 -0.99 2.53 -0.54
C LYS A 61 -0.11 1.77 -1.53
N ASN A 62 0.19 0.50 -1.26
CA ASN A 62 0.96 -0.38 -2.16
C ASN A 62 0.17 -0.76 -3.43
N LEU A 63 -1.13 -0.48 -3.47
CA LEU A 63 -2.01 -0.68 -4.63
C LEU A 63 -2.04 0.54 -5.58
N LEU A 64 -1.32 1.63 -5.27
CA LEU A 64 -1.20 2.81 -6.13
C LEU A 64 0.02 2.72 -7.04
N LEU A 65 -0.08 3.27 -8.26
CA LEU A 65 1.05 3.32 -9.16
C LEU A 65 2.11 4.28 -8.62
N LYS A 66 3.37 3.83 -8.64
CA LYS A 66 4.51 4.68 -8.30
C LYS A 66 4.52 5.90 -9.21
N ARG A 67 4.62 7.12 -8.67
CA ARG A 67 4.75 8.32 -9.51
C ARG A 67 6.09 8.36 -10.23
N ALA A 68 6.07 8.84 -11.45
CA ALA A 68 7.24 9.24 -12.18
C ALA A 68 7.92 10.41 -11.46
N ASP A 69 9.24 10.33 -11.39
CA ASP A 69 10.03 11.39 -10.78
C ASP A 69 9.92 12.68 -11.62
N ALA A 70 9.80 13.83 -10.95
CA ALA A 70 9.68 15.12 -11.62
C ALA A 70 10.91 15.42 -12.49
N GLU A 71 12.10 14.99 -12.06
CA GLU A 71 13.34 15.12 -12.81
C GLU A 71 13.31 14.26 -14.08
N MET A 72 12.83 13.02 -13.97
CA MET A 72 12.64 12.12 -15.11
C MET A 72 11.67 12.70 -16.13
N LEU A 73 10.53 13.24 -15.69
CA LEU A 73 9.55 13.88 -16.57
C LEU A 73 10.12 15.15 -17.22
N ASN A 74 10.98 15.89 -16.53
CA ASN A 74 11.64 17.05 -17.09
C ASN A 74 12.66 16.66 -18.17
N GLN A 75 13.46 15.62 -17.91
CA GLN A 75 14.41 15.07 -18.87
C GLN A 75 13.72 14.50 -20.12
N LEU A 76 12.53 13.90 -19.97
CA LEU A 76 11.68 13.46 -21.09
C LEU A 76 11.14 14.62 -21.94
N LYS A 77 10.91 15.80 -21.37
CA LYS A 77 10.45 16.99 -22.10
C LYS A 77 11.59 17.69 -22.83
N GLN A 78 12.78 17.71 -22.24
CA GLN A 78 13.96 18.41 -22.78
C GLN A 78 14.72 17.57 -23.82
N THR A 79 14.74 16.26 -23.63
CA THR A 79 15.34 15.34 -24.61
C THR A 79 14.28 15.04 -25.66
N GLY A 80 14.54 15.32 -26.93
CA GLY A 80 13.65 14.96 -28.05
C GLY A 80 13.45 13.45 -28.21
N ARG A 81 13.55 12.91 -29.43
CA ARG A 81 13.51 11.45 -29.65
C ARG A 81 14.72 10.77 -28.98
N SER A 82 14.60 10.46 -27.70
CA SER A 82 15.59 9.70 -26.94
C SER A 82 15.70 8.29 -27.53
N THR A 83 16.93 7.82 -27.71
CA THR A 83 17.21 6.45 -28.16
C THR A 83 16.95 5.46 -27.02
N ALA A 84 16.78 4.18 -27.36
CA ALA A 84 16.52 3.12 -26.39
C ALA A 84 17.57 3.01 -25.27
N ASP A 85 18.82 3.45 -25.54
CA ASP A 85 19.93 3.38 -24.58
C ASP A 85 20.01 4.57 -23.62
N SER A 86 19.10 5.53 -23.72
CA SER A 86 19.06 6.70 -22.83
C SER A 86 18.78 6.27 -21.37
N PRO A 87 19.51 6.83 -20.37
CA PRO A 87 19.28 6.52 -18.95
C PRO A 87 17.85 6.88 -18.51
N VAL A 88 17.25 7.90 -19.13
CA VAL A 88 15.86 8.31 -18.90
C VAL A 88 14.88 7.20 -19.30
N ILE A 89 15.15 6.55 -20.44
CA ILE A 89 14.34 5.44 -20.95
C ILE A 89 14.45 4.22 -20.03
N ARG A 90 15.64 3.89 -19.52
CA ARG A 90 15.80 2.81 -18.53
C ARG A 90 15.06 3.08 -17.22
N ASN A 91 15.03 4.33 -16.78
CA ASN A 91 14.26 4.72 -15.61
C ASN A 91 12.74 4.59 -15.87
N CYS A 92 12.28 4.96 -17.07
CA CYS A 92 10.91 4.73 -17.51
C CYS A 92 10.57 3.23 -17.56
N GLU A 93 11.47 2.39 -18.07
CA GLU A 93 11.31 0.94 -18.10
C GLU A 93 11.14 0.37 -16.69
N THR A 94 12.02 0.76 -15.77
CA THR A 94 11.96 0.35 -14.36
C THR A 94 10.64 0.79 -13.71
N LEU A 95 10.19 2.00 -14.00
CA LEU A 95 8.94 2.55 -13.49
C LEU A 95 7.73 1.75 -14.01
N VAL A 96 7.66 1.49 -15.32
CA VAL A 96 6.55 0.74 -15.91
C VAL A 96 6.54 -0.72 -15.46
N LEU A 97 7.71 -1.35 -15.26
CA LEU A 97 7.77 -2.68 -14.63
C LEU A 97 7.21 -2.67 -13.22
N SER A 98 7.48 -1.62 -12.42
CA SER A 98 6.87 -1.48 -11.10
C SER A 98 5.35 -1.32 -11.17
N TRP A 99 4.84 -0.61 -12.18
CA TRP A 99 3.39 -0.49 -12.42
C TRP A 99 2.76 -1.82 -12.75
N ILE A 100 3.39 -2.61 -13.64
CA ILE A 100 2.92 -3.96 -13.99
C ILE A 100 2.80 -4.82 -12.73
N THR A 101 3.84 -4.87 -11.91
CA THR A 101 3.81 -5.64 -10.65
C THR A 101 2.74 -5.15 -9.69
N THR A 102 2.54 -3.83 -9.55
CA THR A 102 1.44 -3.29 -8.73
C THR A 102 0.07 -3.73 -9.26
N ILE A 103 -0.16 -3.66 -10.58
CA ILE A 103 -1.42 -4.06 -11.20
C ILE A 103 -1.67 -5.56 -10.97
N GLU A 104 -0.67 -6.41 -11.19
CA GLU A 104 -0.77 -7.86 -10.94
C GLU A 104 -1.12 -8.16 -9.49
N ASN A 105 -0.48 -7.48 -8.53
CA ASN A 105 -0.79 -7.63 -7.10
C ASN A 105 -2.22 -7.19 -6.76
N VAL A 106 -2.71 -6.09 -7.37
CA VAL A 106 -4.09 -5.63 -7.21
C VAL A 106 -5.07 -6.66 -7.77
N LEU A 107 -4.81 -7.19 -8.96
CA LEU A 107 -5.65 -8.23 -9.56
C LEU A 107 -5.68 -9.49 -8.70
N GLN A 108 -4.53 -9.92 -8.17
CA GLN A 108 -4.46 -11.06 -7.25
C GLN A 108 -5.23 -10.80 -5.95
N ASP A 109 -5.23 -9.60 -5.40
CA ASP A 109 -6.01 -9.26 -4.20
C ASP A 109 -7.54 -9.25 -4.47
N ILE A 110 -7.92 -8.81 -5.67
CA ILE A 110 -9.32 -8.68 -6.07
C ILE A 110 -9.92 -10.04 -6.46
N PHE A 111 -9.19 -10.85 -7.21
CA PHE A 111 -9.68 -12.09 -7.82
C PHE A 111 -9.08 -13.36 -7.21
N GLY A 112 -8.08 -13.26 -6.34
CA GLY A 112 -7.43 -14.40 -5.72
C GLY A 112 -8.31 -15.14 -4.72
N GLU A 113 -8.03 -16.44 -4.57
CA GLU A 113 -8.75 -17.40 -3.74
C GLU A 113 -8.71 -17.03 -2.24
N ASP A 114 -7.68 -16.30 -1.79
CA ASP A 114 -7.57 -15.80 -0.41
C ASP A 114 -8.58 -14.69 -0.04
N SER A 115 -9.38 -14.23 -1.02
CA SER A 115 -10.40 -13.19 -0.78
C SER A 115 -11.74 -13.73 -0.25
N THR A 116 -11.91 -15.05 -0.16
CA THR A 116 -13.09 -15.72 0.42
C THR A 116 -12.97 -15.93 1.94
N HIS A 117 -12.32 -15.01 2.65
CA HIS A 117 -12.39 -15.00 4.11
C HIS A 117 -13.87 -14.90 4.53
N PRO A 118 -14.34 -15.69 5.52
CA PRO A 118 -15.72 -15.64 5.97
C PRO A 118 -16.04 -14.23 6.49
N SER A 119 -16.75 -13.46 5.68
CA SER A 119 -17.18 -12.12 6.02
C SER A 119 -18.39 -12.24 6.96
N LEU A 120 -18.49 -11.34 7.96
CA LEU A 120 -19.47 -11.38 9.07
C LEU A 120 -20.94 -11.19 8.63
N GLY A 121 -21.26 -11.40 7.35
CA GLY A 121 -22.59 -11.30 6.78
C GLY A 121 -22.64 -10.57 5.43
N PRO A 122 -23.80 -10.57 4.76
CA PRO A 122 -23.97 -10.06 3.40
C PRO A 122 -23.62 -8.58 3.21
N LEU A 123 -23.78 -7.75 4.25
CA LEU A 123 -23.39 -6.33 4.19
C LEU A 123 -21.87 -6.14 4.13
N SER A 124 -21.12 -6.92 4.91
CA SER A 124 -19.65 -6.86 4.92
C SER A 124 -19.03 -7.28 3.59
N GLU A 125 -19.73 -8.17 2.88
CA GLU A 125 -19.39 -8.61 1.53
C GLU A 125 -19.54 -7.45 0.53
N ILE A 126 -20.68 -6.74 0.55
CA ILE A 126 -20.94 -5.57 -0.31
C ILE A 126 -19.89 -4.47 -0.06
N ASP A 127 -19.57 -4.17 1.20
CA ASP A 127 -18.56 -3.16 1.54
C ASP A 127 -17.16 -3.56 1.04
N ARG A 128 -16.84 -4.85 1.06
CA ARG A 128 -15.60 -5.38 0.49
C ARG A 128 -15.55 -5.16 -1.02
N TRP A 129 -16.63 -5.51 -1.73
CA TRP A 129 -16.74 -5.27 -3.17
C TRP A 129 -16.67 -3.78 -3.52
N ALA A 130 -17.33 -2.92 -2.75
CA ALA A 130 -17.28 -1.47 -2.93
C ALA A 130 -15.84 -0.92 -2.78
N ARG A 131 -15.07 -1.43 -1.81
CA ARG A 131 -13.64 -1.07 -1.65
C ARG A 131 -12.80 -1.52 -2.84
N LYS A 132 -12.95 -2.78 -3.26
CA LYS A 132 -12.26 -3.33 -4.45
C LYS A 132 -12.57 -2.51 -5.71
N GLN A 133 -13.82 -2.15 -5.93
CA GLN A 133 -14.23 -1.33 -7.07
C GLN A 133 -13.62 0.08 -7.05
N ARG A 134 -13.54 0.72 -5.88
CA ARG A 134 -12.87 2.02 -5.74
C ARG A 134 -11.39 1.93 -6.09
N LEU A 135 -10.71 0.84 -5.72
CA LEU A 135 -9.31 0.61 -6.05
C LEU A 135 -9.11 0.48 -7.57
N ILE A 136 -9.92 -0.32 -8.26
CA ILE A 136 -9.87 -0.45 -9.72
C ILE A 136 -10.07 0.91 -10.39
N ASN A 137 -11.12 1.65 -10.00
CA ASN A 137 -11.40 2.96 -10.56
C ASN A 137 -10.23 3.93 -10.34
N ASN A 138 -9.63 3.92 -9.15
CA ASN A 138 -8.50 4.77 -8.85
C ASN A 138 -7.27 4.42 -9.71
N LEU A 139 -6.98 3.12 -9.89
CA LEU A 139 -5.90 2.62 -10.73
C LEU A 139 -6.11 3.07 -12.19
N LEU A 140 -7.33 2.91 -12.72
CA LEU A 140 -7.67 3.34 -14.08
C LEU A 140 -7.50 4.85 -14.27
N GLU A 141 -7.90 5.66 -13.29
CA GLU A 141 -7.71 7.11 -13.36
C GLU A 141 -6.23 7.51 -13.32
N GLN A 142 -5.40 6.80 -12.53
CA GLN A 142 -3.95 7.01 -12.55
C GLN A 142 -3.34 6.69 -13.92
N LEU A 143 -3.74 5.59 -14.55
CA LEU A 143 -3.30 5.20 -15.90
C LEU A 143 -3.68 6.22 -16.97
N LYS A 144 -4.81 6.90 -16.82
CA LYS A 144 -5.27 7.96 -17.73
C LYS A 144 -4.48 9.26 -17.58
N SER A 145 -3.69 9.42 -16.53
CA SER A 145 -2.94 10.64 -16.25
C SER A 145 -1.98 11.00 -17.40
N LYS A 146 -1.75 12.30 -17.59
CA LYS A 146 -0.81 12.80 -18.61
C LYS A 146 0.61 12.26 -18.38
N GLU A 147 0.98 12.08 -17.13
CA GLU A 147 2.25 11.52 -16.70
C GLU A 147 2.44 10.07 -17.18
N CYS A 148 1.48 9.19 -16.90
CA CYS A 148 1.54 7.79 -17.36
C CYS A 148 1.60 7.72 -18.88
N LYS A 149 0.76 8.50 -19.58
CA LYS A 149 0.77 8.57 -21.05
C LYS A 149 2.10 9.03 -21.61
N ALA A 150 2.77 10.01 -20.98
CA ALA A 150 4.07 10.49 -21.42
C ALA A 150 5.16 9.42 -21.29
N VAL A 151 5.21 8.72 -20.15
CA VAL A 151 6.18 7.62 -19.91
C VAL A 151 5.97 6.49 -20.92
N ILE A 152 4.72 6.04 -21.11
CA ILE A 152 4.40 4.99 -22.08
C ILE A 152 4.71 5.44 -23.51
N GLY A 153 4.37 6.68 -23.89
CA GLY A 153 4.67 7.24 -25.20
C GLY A 153 6.17 7.31 -25.50
N ALA A 154 6.98 7.66 -24.50
CA ALA A 154 8.45 7.66 -24.62
C ALA A 154 8.99 6.25 -24.89
N LEU A 155 8.51 5.25 -24.15
CA LEU A 155 8.89 3.84 -24.34
C LEU A 155 8.43 3.27 -25.69
N ILE A 156 7.28 3.68 -26.21
CA ILE A 156 6.81 3.31 -27.56
C ILE A 156 7.75 3.90 -28.61
N THR A 157 8.08 5.19 -28.48
CA THR A 157 8.92 5.91 -29.44
C THR A 157 10.34 5.35 -29.46
N SER A 158 10.87 4.96 -28.31
CA SER A 158 12.19 4.32 -28.18
C SER A 158 12.21 2.83 -28.56
N LYS A 159 11.05 2.24 -28.88
CA LYS A 159 10.89 0.80 -29.17
C LYS A 159 11.36 -0.10 -28.01
N SER A 160 11.13 0.33 -26.77
CA SER A 160 11.47 -0.44 -25.58
C SER A 160 10.79 -1.81 -25.57
N LYS A 161 11.53 -2.83 -25.10
CA LYS A 161 11.01 -4.20 -24.95
C LYS A 161 9.92 -4.30 -23.87
N VAL A 162 9.87 -3.37 -22.91
CA VAL A 162 8.90 -3.35 -21.80
C VAL A 162 7.48 -3.08 -22.30
N ILE A 163 7.31 -2.38 -23.42
CA ILE A 163 5.99 -2.14 -24.02
C ILE A 163 5.25 -3.44 -24.35
N ARG A 164 5.96 -4.52 -24.70
CA ARG A 164 5.31 -5.82 -24.95
C ARG A 164 4.69 -6.39 -23.68
N LYS A 165 5.36 -6.24 -22.53
CA LYS A 165 4.82 -6.64 -21.23
C LYS A 165 3.66 -5.75 -20.81
N TRP A 166 3.78 -4.44 -21.00
CA TRP A 166 2.70 -3.49 -20.73
C TRP A 166 1.42 -3.85 -21.48
N LYS A 167 1.52 -4.11 -22.79
CA LYS A 167 0.36 -4.47 -23.62
C LYS A 167 -0.33 -5.76 -23.19
N ALA A 168 0.41 -6.73 -22.62
CA ALA A 168 -0.19 -7.96 -22.13
C ALA A 168 -1.13 -7.67 -20.93
N ILE A 169 -0.74 -6.73 -20.06
CA ILE A 169 -1.55 -6.30 -18.91
C ILE A 169 -2.68 -5.37 -19.32
N ASP A 170 -2.47 -4.47 -20.30
CA ASP A 170 -3.47 -3.51 -20.78
C ASP A 170 -4.64 -4.16 -21.55
N VAL A 171 -4.43 -5.36 -22.09
CA VAL A 171 -5.46 -6.14 -22.82
C VAL A 171 -6.20 -7.12 -21.91
N SER A 172 -5.66 -7.40 -20.71
CA SER A 172 -6.24 -8.33 -19.72
C SER A 172 -7.28 -7.63 -18.84
#